data_AF-A0AAW7F908-F1
#
_entry.id   AF-A0AAW7F908-F1
#
_cell.length_a   1.000
_cell.length_b   1.000
_cell.length_c   1.000
_cell.angle_alpha   90.00
_cell.angle_beta   90.00
_cell.angle_gamma   90.00
#
_symmetry.space_group_name_H-M   'P 1'
#
loop_
_entity.id
_entity.type
_entity.pdbx_description
1 polymer ?
#
loop_
_entity_poly.entity_id
_entity_poly.type
_entity_poly.pdbx_seq_one_letter_code
_entity_poly.pdbx_strand_id
1 'polypeptide(L)'
;RRRIDSSKPTCRQNRCCKNGSDHRFRLPSGPHIEWLTVLDFDEIKIDRIFIANIDDPVKRALLVSVVKGLRGTGKPLVFEGVETPGQFEFVRSLGPGYLVQGWYIGKPETISAMNIQG
;
A
#
# COMPACT_ATOMS: atom_id res chain seq x y z
N ARG A 1 -15.90 14.09 -3.17
CA ARG A 1 -16.70 12.96 -2.64
C ARG A 1 -16.89 11.95 -3.77
N ARG A 2 -16.10 10.87 -3.83
CA ARG A 2 -16.31 9.80 -4.84
C ARG A 2 -17.53 8.98 -4.41
N ARG A 3 -18.47 8.76 -5.32
CA ARG A 3 -19.61 7.85 -5.13
C ARG A 3 -19.02 6.46 -4.93
N ILE A 4 -19.18 5.89 -3.74
CA ILE A 4 -18.85 4.49 -3.49
C ILE A 4 -19.81 3.70 -4.37
N ASP A 5 -19.28 2.98 -5.36
CA ASP A 5 -20.07 2.03 -6.12
C ASP A 5 -20.43 0.89 -5.17
N SER A 6 -21.68 0.89 -4.70
CA SER A 6 -22.20 -0.10 -3.75
C SER A 6 -22.22 -1.52 -4.30
N SER A 7 -21.91 -1.73 -5.59
CA SER A 7 -21.80 -3.06 -6.18
C SER A 7 -20.48 -3.77 -5.86
N LYS A 8 -19.40 -3.02 -5.58
CA LYS A 8 -18.07 -3.60 -5.31
C LYS A 8 -17.80 -3.69 -3.80
N PRO A 9 -17.23 -4.82 -3.32
CA PRO A 9 -16.76 -4.89 -1.95
C PRO A 9 -15.63 -3.87 -1.74
N THR A 10 -15.77 -3.02 -0.73
CA THR A 10 -14.70 -2.11 -0.32
C THR A 10 -13.77 -2.86 0.63
N CYS A 11 -12.46 -2.77 0.38
CA CYS A 11 -11.48 -3.41 1.25
C CYS A 11 -10.48 -2.39 1.79
N ARG A 12 -10.41 -2.31 3.11
CA ARG A 12 -9.54 -1.40 3.84
C ARG A 12 -8.74 -2.20 4.85
N GLN A 13 -7.43 -2.33 4.63
CA GLN A 13 -6.46 -2.96 5.56
C GLN A 13 -7.05 -4.18 6.29
N ASN A 14 -7.25 -5.26 5.54
CA ASN A 14 -7.76 -6.56 6.03
C ASN A 14 -9.21 -6.57 6.55
N ARG A 15 -9.96 -5.47 6.42
CA ARG A 15 -11.42 -5.45 6.58
C ARG A 15 -12.08 -5.15 5.24
N CYS A 16 -12.75 -6.16 4.71
CA CYS A 16 -13.59 -6.03 3.53
C CYS A 16 -15.05 -5.93 4.00
N CYS A 17 -15.67 -4.76 3.84
CA CYS A 17 -17.07 -4.54 4.21
C CYS A 17 -17.96 -4.66 2.97
N LYS A 18 -19.05 -5.42 3.07
CA LYS A 18 -20.18 -5.33 2.14
C LYS A 18 -21.35 -4.69 2.88
N ASN A 19 -21.87 -3.58 2.39
CA ASN A 19 -23.08 -2.91 2.93
C ASN A 19 -23.02 -2.52 4.42
N GLY A 20 -21.83 -2.24 4.96
CA GLY A 20 -21.68 -1.69 6.32
C GLY A 20 -21.76 -2.70 7.47
N SER A 21 -21.98 -3.98 7.21
CA SER A 21 -21.87 -5.05 8.22
C SER A 21 -20.53 -5.81 8.08
N ASP A 22 -19.83 -5.98 9.21
CA ASP A 22 -18.55 -6.69 9.31
C ASP A 22 -18.79 -8.20 9.22
N HIS A 23 -19.13 -8.68 8.03
CA HIS A 23 -19.16 -10.11 7.74
C HIS A 23 -17.75 -10.56 7.38
N ARG A 24 -17.35 -11.74 7.87
CA ARG A 24 -16.10 -12.43 7.47
C ARG A 24 -16.10 -12.59 5.95
N PHE A 25 -15.50 -11.63 5.25
CA PHE A 25 -15.48 -11.60 3.80
C PHE A 25 -14.57 -12.71 3.29
N ARG A 26 -15.14 -13.66 2.56
CA ARG A 26 -14.35 -14.66 1.83
C ARG A 26 -13.79 -13.99 0.59
N LEU A 27 -12.46 -13.88 0.53
CA LEU A 27 -11.75 -13.35 -0.63
C LEU A 27 -12.08 -14.20 -1.88
N PRO A 28 -12.17 -13.59 -3.08
CA PRO A 28 -12.41 -14.32 -4.31
C PRO A 28 -11.38 -15.43 -4.51
N SER A 29 -11.81 -16.60 -4.95
CA SER A 29 -10.88 -17.65 -5.38
C SER A 29 -10.21 -17.21 -6.69
N GLY A 30 -8.95 -16.82 -6.61
CA GLY A 30 -8.17 -16.35 -7.76
C GLY A 30 -6.76 -15.90 -7.34
N PRO A 31 -5.85 -15.64 -8.29
CA PRO A 31 -4.53 -15.11 -8.00
C PRO A 31 -4.62 -13.72 -7.36
N HIS A 32 -3.72 -13.44 -6.42
CA HIS A 32 -3.74 -12.22 -5.61
C HIS A 32 -3.70 -10.91 -6.43
N ILE A 33 -3.10 -10.95 -7.63
CA ILE A 33 -3.02 -9.78 -8.52
C ILE A 33 -4.34 -9.47 -9.23
N GLU A 34 -5.18 -10.46 -9.52
CA GLU A 34 -6.50 -10.26 -10.13
C GLU A 34 -7.39 -9.42 -9.22
N TRP A 35 -7.19 -9.54 -7.90
CA TRP A 35 -7.97 -8.82 -6.91
C TRP A 35 -7.87 -7.30 -7.04
N LEU A 36 -6.77 -6.78 -7.59
CA LEU A 36 -6.58 -5.36 -7.90
C LEU A 36 -7.63 -4.79 -8.85
N THR A 37 -8.32 -5.66 -9.60
CA THR A 37 -9.33 -5.27 -10.60
C THR A 37 -10.77 -5.39 -10.09
N VAL A 38 -11.01 -6.27 -9.11
CA VAL A 38 -12.36 -6.61 -8.64
C VAL A 38 -12.72 -5.97 -7.30
N LEU A 39 -11.73 -5.57 -6.50
CA LEU A 39 -11.92 -4.92 -5.21
C LEU A 39 -11.68 -3.40 -5.31
N ASP A 40 -12.46 -2.63 -4.56
CA ASP A 40 -12.27 -1.19 -4.45
C ASP A 40 -11.43 -0.88 -3.20
N PHE A 41 -10.12 -0.74 -3.39
CA PHE A 41 -9.18 -0.41 -2.34
C PHE A 41 -9.01 1.10 -2.17
N ASP A 42 -8.79 1.57 -0.95
CA ASP A 42 -8.43 2.98 -0.70
C ASP A 42 -6.96 3.28 -1.06
N GLU A 43 -6.08 2.30 -0.87
CA GLU A 43 -4.63 2.41 -1.04
C GLU A 43 -4.04 1.01 -1.31
N ILE A 44 -2.84 0.97 -1.87
CA ILE A 44 -2.08 -0.26 -2.08
C ILE A 44 -0.76 -0.14 -1.33
N LYS A 45 -0.53 -1.08 -0.41
CA LYS A 45 0.69 -1.11 0.40
C LYS A 45 1.74 -2.00 -0.26
N ILE A 46 2.93 -1.48 -0.46
CA ILE A 46 4.10 -2.20 -0.95
C ILE A 46 4.91 -2.63 0.26
N ASP A 47 4.93 -3.94 0.50
CA ASP A 47 5.58 -4.53 1.66
C ASP A 47 7.10 -4.27 1.68
N ARG A 48 7.65 -4.19 2.89
CA ARG A 48 9.09 -4.02 3.17
C ARG A 48 9.97 -4.97 2.38
N ILE A 49 9.53 -6.20 2.10
CA ILE A 49 10.33 -7.20 1.38
C ILE A 49 10.82 -6.70 0.01
N PHE A 50 10.05 -5.83 -0.65
CA PHE A 50 10.45 -5.22 -1.93
C PHE A 50 11.47 -4.10 -1.77
N ILE A 51 11.47 -3.40 -0.62
CA ILE A 51 12.31 -2.23 -0.35
C ILE A 51 13.62 -2.61 0.33
N ALA A 52 13.61 -3.64 1.17
CA ALA A 52 14.77 -4.07 1.95
C ALA A 52 15.97 -4.46 1.07
N ASN A 53 15.74 -4.86 -0.18
CA ASN A 53 16.78 -5.37 -1.08
C ASN A 53 16.89 -4.59 -2.40
N ILE A 54 16.69 -3.27 -2.38
CA ILE A 54 16.75 -2.42 -3.60
C ILE A 54 18.14 -2.33 -4.24
N ASP A 55 19.20 -2.79 -3.55
CA ASP A 55 20.55 -2.86 -4.09
C ASP A 55 20.73 -4.04 -5.05
N ASP A 56 19.87 -5.06 -4.96
CA ASP A 56 19.79 -6.14 -5.93
C ASP A 56 19.12 -5.63 -7.22
N PRO A 57 19.81 -5.67 -8.37
CA PRO A 57 19.29 -5.09 -9.61
C PRO A 57 18.02 -5.79 -10.11
N VAL A 58 17.87 -7.09 -9.87
CA VAL A 58 16.69 -7.86 -10.29
C VAL A 58 15.49 -7.48 -9.43
N LYS A 59 15.67 -7.44 -8.11
CA LYS A 59 14.59 -7.04 -7.19
C LYS A 59 14.18 -5.59 -7.39
N ARG A 60 15.15 -4.70 -7.65
CA ARG A 60 14.90 -3.30 -8.00
C ARG A 60 14.09 -3.18 -9.29
N ALA A 61 14.46 -3.89 -10.35
CA ALA A 61 13.73 -3.89 -11.62
C ALA A 61 12.31 -4.45 -11.47
N LEU A 62 12.14 -5.50 -10.66
CA LEU A 62 10.83 -6.05 -10.31
C LEU A 62 9.95 -5.02 -9.61
N LEU A 63 10.47 -4.34 -8.58
CA LEU A 63 9.74 -3.30 -7.86
C LEU A 63 9.33 -2.15 -8.79
N VAL A 64 10.23 -1.69 -9.66
CA VAL A 64 9.92 -0.65 -10.67
C VAL A 64 8.76 -1.10 -11.56
N SER A 65 8.77 -2.36 -12.00
CA SER A 65 7.74 -2.93 -12.88
C SER A 65 6.39 -3.04 -12.18
N VAL A 66 6.39 -3.51 -10.93
CA VAL A 66 5.19 -3.58 -10.07
C VAL A 66 4.61 -2.18 -9.88
N VAL A 67 5.42 -1.20 -9.47
CA VAL A 67 4.96 0.18 -9.26
C VAL A 67 4.38 0.77 -10.54
N LYS A 68 5.01 0.53 -11.70
CA LYS A 68 4.49 0.97 -13.00
C LYS A 68 3.12 0.36 -13.32
N GLY A 69 2.94 -0.93 -13.06
CA GLY A 69 1.64 -1.61 -13.25
C GLY A 69 0.57 -1.06 -12.31
N LEU A 70 0.91 -0.83 -11.04
CA LEU A 70 -0.03 -0.37 -10.03
C LEU A 70 -0.48 1.08 -10.24
N ARG A 71 0.30 1.94 -10.89
CA ARG A 71 -0.13 3.31 -11.25
C ARG A 71 -1.42 3.32 -12.06
N GLY A 72 -1.63 2.33 -12.93
CA GLY A 72 -2.84 2.23 -13.75
C GLY A 72 -4.13 2.08 -12.93
N THR A 73 -4.02 1.66 -11.67
CA THR A 73 -5.18 1.54 -10.75
C THR A 73 -5.69 2.90 -10.26
N GLY A 74 -4.88 3.97 -10.36
CA GLY A 74 -5.21 5.29 -9.82
C GLY A 74 -5.32 5.34 -8.29
N LYS A 75 -4.86 4.30 -7.59
CA LYS A 75 -4.86 4.21 -6.12
C LYS A 75 -3.54 4.75 -5.55
N PRO A 76 -3.57 5.42 -4.39
CA PRO A 76 -2.37 5.78 -3.64
C PRO A 76 -1.51 4.54 -3.35
N LEU A 77 -0.19 4.67 -3.51
CA LEU A 77 0.77 3.65 -3.12
C LEU A 77 1.46 4.06 -1.82
N VAL A 78 1.52 3.14 -0.86
CA VAL A 78 2.20 3.30 0.43
C VAL A 78 3.38 2.34 0.47
N PHE A 79 4.60 2.85 0.57
CA PHE A 79 5.80 2.03 0.70
C PHE A 79 6.11 1.79 2.18
N GLU A 80 6.10 0.52 2.59
CA GLU A 80 6.32 0.15 3.98
C GLU A 80 7.76 -0.30 4.24
N GLY A 81 8.23 -0.10 5.48
CA GLY A 81 9.54 -0.54 5.93
C GLY A 81 10.71 0.20 5.30
N VAL A 82 10.54 1.49 4.98
CA VAL A 82 11.67 2.36 4.59
C VAL A 82 12.50 2.72 5.82
N GLU A 83 13.75 2.30 5.84
CA GLU A 83 14.66 2.40 6.99
C GLU A 83 15.88 3.27 6.73
N THR A 84 16.24 3.50 5.46
CA THR A 84 17.44 4.27 5.08
C THR A 84 17.12 5.46 4.18
N PRO A 85 17.97 6.51 4.19
CA PRO A 85 17.86 7.62 3.23
C PRO A 85 17.90 7.14 1.77
N GLY A 86 18.74 6.15 1.46
CA GLY A 86 18.84 5.60 0.11
C GLY A 86 17.54 4.94 -0.37
N GLN A 87 16.86 4.22 0.51
CA GLN A 87 15.53 3.66 0.21
C GLN A 87 14.49 4.75 0.01
N PHE A 88 14.49 5.79 0.86
CA PHE A 88 13.58 6.92 0.73
C PHE A 88 13.78 7.67 -0.60
N GLU A 89 15.02 8.01 -0.94
CA GLU A 89 15.35 8.68 -2.21
C GLU A 89 15.01 7.81 -3.40
N PHE A 90 15.22 6.49 -3.31
CA PHE A 90 14.79 5.56 -4.34
C PHE A 90 13.26 5.62 -4.55
N VAL A 91 12.46 5.54 -3.49
CA VAL A 91 11.00 5.65 -3.60
C VAL A 91 10.57 6.98 -4.20
N ARG A 92 11.18 8.10 -3.77
CA ARG A 92 10.95 9.43 -4.37
C ARG A 92 11.29 9.46 -5.86
N SER A 93 12.38 8.81 -6.27
CA SER A 93 12.82 8.76 -7.66
C SER A 93 11.85 8.02 -8.57
N LEU A 94 11.04 7.11 -8.02
CA LEU A 94 10.01 6.42 -8.80
C LEU A 94 8.96 7.43 -9.29
N GLY A 95 8.64 8.47 -8.51
CA GLY A 95 7.67 9.49 -8.91
C GLY A 95 7.07 10.26 -7.73
N PRO A 96 6.30 11.31 -8.02
CA PRO A 96 5.70 12.14 -6.98
C PRO A 96 4.47 11.47 -6.34
N GLY A 97 4.16 11.88 -5.11
CA GLY A 97 2.88 11.56 -4.45
C GLY A 97 2.81 10.20 -3.77
N TYR A 98 3.91 9.45 -3.68
CA TYR A 98 3.95 8.22 -2.89
C TYR A 98 4.03 8.50 -1.40
N LEU A 99 3.28 7.70 -0.65
CA LEU A 99 3.31 7.70 0.81
C LEU A 99 4.40 6.73 1.28
N VAL A 100 5.09 7.08 2.36
CA VAL A 100 6.18 6.29 2.93
C VAL A 100 5.94 6.05 4.40
N GLN A 101 6.11 4.81 4.83
CA GLN A 101 6.08 4.39 6.22
C GLN A 101 7.33 3.56 6.54
N GLY A 102 8.00 3.89 7.63
CA GLY A 102 9.14 3.11 8.12
C GLY A 102 10.00 3.89 9.10
N TRP A 103 11.00 3.22 9.70
CA TRP A 103 11.82 3.81 10.76
C TRP A 103 12.60 5.05 10.34
N TYR A 104 12.85 5.22 9.04
CA TYR A 104 13.44 6.44 8.51
C TYR A 104 12.53 7.67 8.71
N ILE A 105 11.20 7.47 8.64
CA ILE A 105 10.20 8.52 8.86
C ILE A 105 9.91 8.68 10.35
N GLY A 106 9.74 7.56 11.06
CA GLY A 106 9.43 7.54 12.48
C GLY A 106 9.39 6.12 13.00
N LYS A 107 9.89 5.92 14.22
CA LYS A 107 9.80 4.61 14.89
C LYS A 107 8.42 4.43 15.51
N PRO A 108 7.92 3.19 15.64
CA PRO A 108 6.75 2.94 16.46
C PRO A 108 6.98 3.44 17.88
N GLU A 109 6.07 4.27 18.37
CA GLU A 109 6.07 4.76 19.74
C GLU A 109 4.82 4.27 20.46
N THR A 110 4.82 4.35 21.78
CA THR A 110 3.62 4.04 22.55
C THR A 110 2.54 5.07 22.26
N ILE A 111 1.28 4.66 22.32
CA ILE A 111 0.14 5.58 22.13
C ILE A 111 0.24 6.79 23.07
N SER A 112 0.73 6.60 24.29
CA SER A 112 0.92 7.68 25.27
C SER A 112 2.02 8.67 24.90
N ALA A 113 2.98 8.28 24.07
CA ALA A 113 4.07 9.13 23.60
C ALA A 113 3.75 9.83 22.26
N MET A 114 2.75 9.34 21.52
CA MET A 114 2.32 9.96 20.27
C MET A 114 1.64 11.32 20.53
N ASN A 115 2.23 12.39 20.02
CA ASN A 115 1.57 13.69 19.96
C ASN A 115 0.61 13.72 18.76
N ILE A 116 -0.59 13.18 18.93
CA ILE A 116 -1.64 13.18 17.90
C ILE A 116 -2.25 14.59 17.87
N GLN A 117 -1.69 15.49 17.06
CA GLN A 117 -2.39 16.70 16.66
C GLN A 117 -3.43 16.31 15.60
N GLY A 118 -4.71 16.38 16.00
CA GLY A 118 -5.87 16.03 15.16
C GLY A 118 -6.18 17.03 14.06
#